data_AF-A0A7C7QZ98-F1
#
_entry.id   AF-A0A7C7QZ98-F1
#
_cell.length_a   1.000
_cell.length_b   1.000
_cell.length_c   1.000
_cell.angle_alpha   90.00
_cell.angle_beta   90.00
_cell.angle_gamma   90.00
#
_symmetry.space_group_name_H-M   'P 1'
#
loop_
_entity.id
_entity.type
_entity.pdbx_description
1 polymer ?
#
loop_
_entity_poly.entity_id
_entity_poly.type
_entity_poly.pdbx_seq_one_letter_code
_entity_poly.pdbx_strand_id
1 'polypeptide(L)'
;MAHIKSLFVTRLYHAKLAELGPSIDHDELEASCFSIAEDDEAGQDWCEENGFPGYTSYASLSDLPWRFPVFAEIVKALDAHVAAFVEDLEFDLDGRELKLEDIWINILPEGGTHSGHIHPHSVISGTTYVAIPKGARSIKFEDPRHGM
;
A
#
# COMPACT_ATOMS: atom_id res chain seq x y z
N MET A 1 -5.79 -43.41 10.92
CA MET A 1 -5.12 -42.11 11.12
C MET A 1 -6.03 -41.03 10.55
N ALA A 2 -6.17 -39.89 11.22
CA ALA A 2 -6.98 -38.79 10.70
C ALA A 2 -6.23 -38.05 9.59
N HIS A 3 -6.95 -37.63 8.55
CA HIS A 3 -6.41 -36.81 7.47
C HIS A 3 -6.89 -35.37 7.66
N ILE A 4 -5.97 -34.42 7.76
CA ILE A 4 -6.25 -32.99 7.96
C ILE A 4 -5.86 -32.26 6.69
N LYS A 5 -6.68 -31.29 6.23
CA LYS A 5 -6.45 -30.50 5.01
C LYS A 5 -6.67 -29.01 5.30
N SER A 6 -5.83 -28.16 4.73
CA SER A 6 -6.06 -26.72 4.66
C SER A 6 -6.93 -26.40 3.45
N LEU A 7 -8.00 -25.64 3.65
CA LEU A 7 -8.93 -25.23 2.61
C LEU A 7 -9.24 -23.74 2.77
N PHE A 8 -9.54 -23.05 1.66
CA PHE A 8 -9.94 -21.63 1.63
C PHE A 8 -8.91 -20.71 2.29
N VAL A 9 -7.65 -20.81 1.84
CA VAL A 9 -6.51 -20.11 2.44
C VAL A 9 -6.45 -18.66 1.97
N THR A 10 -6.39 -17.71 2.90
CA THR A 10 -5.97 -16.33 2.60
C THR A 10 -4.45 -16.29 2.41
N ARG A 11 -3.99 -15.79 1.26
CA ARG A 11 -2.56 -15.63 0.95
C ARG A 11 -2.12 -14.23 1.32
N LEU A 12 -0.91 -14.11 1.88
CA LEU A 12 -0.26 -12.82 2.18
C LEU A 12 1.05 -12.75 1.40
N TYR A 13 1.15 -11.79 0.49
CA TYR A 13 2.38 -11.49 -0.23
C TYR A 13 3.30 -10.59 0.61
N HIS A 14 4.56 -10.97 0.75
CA HIS A 14 5.57 -10.17 1.45
C HIS A 14 6.93 -10.36 0.81
N ALA A 15 7.45 -9.30 0.20
CA ALA A 15 8.72 -9.26 -0.51
C ALA A 15 9.36 -7.89 -0.31
N LYS A 16 10.67 -7.78 -0.57
CA LYS A 16 11.31 -6.47 -0.71
C LYS A 16 10.88 -5.86 -2.04
N LEU A 17 10.57 -4.56 -2.05
CA LEU A 17 10.19 -3.83 -3.26
C LEU A 17 11.26 -3.92 -4.36
N ALA A 18 12.53 -4.02 -3.98
CA ALA A 18 13.65 -4.16 -4.92
C ALA A 18 13.79 -5.56 -5.56
N GLU A 19 12.92 -6.53 -5.23
CA GLU A 19 12.98 -7.87 -5.83
C GLU A 19 12.45 -7.89 -7.27
N LEU A 20 11.51 -7.01 -7.62
CA LEU A 20 10.90 -6.95 -8.96
C LEU A 20 10.81 -5.51 -9.46
N GLY A 21 10.99 -5.33 -10.78
CA GLY A 21 10.92 -4.02 -11.43
C GLY A 21 12.20 -3.19 -11.33
N PRO A 22 12.11 -1.86 -11.50
CA PRO A 22 13.28 -0.97 -11.42
C PRO A 22 13.85 -0.88 -10.00
N SER A 23 15.14 -0.59 -9.90
CA SER A 23 15.75 -0.22 -8.62
C SER A 23 15.23 1.15 -8.21
N ILE A 24 14.70 1.25 -6.99
CA ILE A 24 14.17 2.49 -6.43
C ILE A 24 15.20 3.02 -5.44
N ASP A 25 15.57 4.30 -5.60
CA ASP A 25 16.38 4.99 -4.61
C ASP A 25 15.51 5.26 -3.37
N HIS A 26 15.86 4.59 -2.28
CA HIS A 26 15.12 4.67 -1.03
C HIS A 26 15.22 6.06 -0.38
N ASP A 27 16.39 6.69 -0.45
CA ASP A 27 16.63 7.99 0.17
C ASP A 27 15.88 9.08 -0.63
N GLU A 28 15.85 8.95 -1.96
CA GLU A 28 15.02 9.80 -2.82
C GLU A 28 13.52 9.62 -2.55
N LEU A 29 13.05 8.39 -2.37
CA LEU A 29 11.67 8.10 -2.05
C LEU A 29 11.25 8.72 -0.71
N GLU A 30 12.05 8.53 0.33
CA GLU A 30 11.78 9.11 1.66
C GLU A 30 11.72 10.64 1.60
N ALA A 31 12.71 11.27 0.98
CA ALA A 31 12.75 12.73 0.82
C ALA A 31 11.55 13.24 0.00
N SER A 32 11.15 12.51 -1.05
CA SER A 32 10.00 12.85 -1.88
C SER A 32 8.69 12.78 -1.07
N CYS A 33 8.52 11.75 -0.24
CA CYS A 33 7.34 11.65 0.63
C CYS A 33 7.20 12.85 1.56
N PHE A 34 8.28 13.30 2.20
CA PHE A 34 8.26 14.47 3.06
C PHE A 34 8.02 15.77 2.28
N SER A 35 8.74 15.98 1.17
CA SER A 35 8.56 17.19 0.35
C SER A 35 7.13 17.32 -0.18
N ILE A 36 6.52 16.23 -0.62
CA ILE A 36 5.12 16.23 -1.09
C ILE A 36 4.17 16.58 0.05
N ALA A 37 4.35 15.95 1.21
CA ALA A 37 3.50 16.19 2.37
C ALA A 37 3.59 17.63 2.89
N GLU A 38 4.80 18.22 2.88
CA GLU A 38 5.05 19.61 3.30
C GLU A 38 4.42 20.63 2.36
N ASP A 39 4.40 20.36 1.05
CA ASP A 39 3.84 21.26 0.03
C ASP A 39 2.31 21.09 -0.18
N ASP A 40 1.72 19.98 0.28
CA ASP A 40 0.31 19.65 0.09
C ASP A 40 -0.59 20.24 1.19
N GLU A 41 -0.73 21.57 1.20
CA GLU A 41 -1.58 22.30 2.16
C GLU A 41 -3.02 21.77 2.20
N ALA A 42 -3.60 21.43 1.04
CA ALA A 42 -4.97 20.90 0.96
C ALA A 42 -5.11 19.53 1.65
N GLY A 43 -4.10 18.66 1.53
CA GLY A 43 -4.06 17.38 2.25
C GLY A 43 -3.87 17.56 3.75
N GLN A 44 -3.04 18.52 4.16
CA GLN A 44 -2.84 18.87 5.58
C GLN A 44 -4.14 19.37 6.21
N ASP A 45 -4.82 20.34 5.58
CA ASP A 45 -6.10 20.90 6.03
C ASP A 45 -7.16 19.79 6.14
N TRP A 46 -7.25 18.91 5.13
CA TRP A 46 -8.19 17.80 5.16
C TRP A 46 -7.91 16.83 6.32
N CYS A 47 -6.64 16.54 6.61
CA CYS A 47 -6.27 15.68 7.73
C CYS A 47 -6.67 16.30 9.07
N GLU A 48 -6.46 17.61 9.25
CA GLU A 48 -6.86 18.32 10.46
C GLU A 48 -8.39 18.33 10.62
N GLU A 49 -9.12 18.71 9.57
CA GLU A 49 -10.59 18.80 9.58
C GLU A 49 -11.27 17.46 9.86
N ASN A 50 -10.68 16.36 9.40
CA ASN A 50 -11.23 15.01 9.57
C ASN A 50 -10.66 14.27 10.78
N GLY A 51 -9.78 14.90 11.56
CA GLY A 51 -9.11 14.27 12.71
C GLY A 51 -8.29 13.04 12.29
N PHE A 52 -7.73 13.05 11.08
CA PHE A 52 -6.89 11.97 10.58
C PHE A 52 -5.56 11.97 11.33
N PRO A 53 -5.10 10.83 11.87
CA PRO A 53 -3.84 10.77 12.59
C PRO A 53 -2.66 10.89 11.63
N GLY A 54 -1.96 12.02 11.65
CA GLY A 54 -0.82 12.28 10.77
C GLY A 54 -1.24 12.89 9.44
N TYR A 55 -0.57 12.48 8.36
CA TYR A 55 -0.83 12.97 7.00
C TYR A 55 -1.18 11.81 6.07
N THR A 56 -2.16 12.04 5.19
CA THR A 56 -2.42 11.21 4.02
C THR A 56 -2.62 12.08 2.79
N SER A 57 -2.05 11.67 1.66
CA SER A 57 -2.29 12.34 0.37
C SER A 57 -3.57 11.85 -0.33
N TYR A 58 -4.30 10.89 0.25
CA TYR A 58 -5.41 10.18 -0.40
C TYR A 58 -6.54 11.12 -0.87
N ALA A 59 -6.85 12.15 -0.08
CA ALA A 59 -7.94 13.08 -0.37
C ALA A 59 -7.53 14.27 -1.26
N SER A 60 -6.24 14.46 -1.50
CA SER A 60 -5.67 15.66 -2.11
C SER A 60 -4.94 15.40 -3.43
N LEU A 61 -4.29 14.24 -3.58
CA LEU A 61 -3.43 13.91 -4.72
C LEU A 61 -3.84 12.57 -5.36
N SER A 62 -4.32 12.61 -6.60
CA SER A 62 -4.75 11.41 -7.37
C SER A 62 -3.79 11.01 -8.50
N ASP A 63 -2.73 11.78 -8.72
CA ASP A 63 -1.86 11.68 -9.90
C ASP A 63 -0.35 11.61 -9.54
N LEU A 64 -0.01 11.09 -8.35
CA LEU A 64 1.38 10.97 -7.88
C LEU A 64 2.35 10.38 -8.93
N PRO A 65 2.04 9.26 -9.63
CA PRO A 65 2.96 8.69 -10.61
C PRO A 65 3.17 9.57 -11.85
N TRP A 66 2.22 10.47 -12.13
CA TRP A 66 2.34 11.42 -13.23
C TRP A 66 3.18 12.64 -12.83
N ARG A 67 3.05 13.09 -11.57
CA ARG A 67 3.75 14.26 -11.03
C ARG A 67 5.20 14.00 -10.63
N PHE A 68 5.49 12.81 -10.11
CA PHE A 68 6.76 12.50 -9.46
C PHE A 68 7.41 11.25 -10.07
N PRO A 69 8.59 11.36 -10.71
CA PRO A 69 9.25 10.24 -11.38
C PRO A 69 9.48 9.01 -10.49
N VAL A 70 9.86 9.20 -9.22
CA VAL A 70 10.07 8.10 -8.27
C VAL A 70 8.80 7.27 -8.06
N PHE A 71 7.61 7.90 -8.08
CA PHE A 71 6.34 7.18 -7.99
C PHE A 71 6.03 6.42 -9.28
N ALA A 72 6.39 6.93 -10.45
CA ALA A 72 6.27 6.17 -11.70
C ALA A 72 7.13 4.90 -11.69
N GLU A 73 8.31 4.94 -11.08
CA GLU A 73 9.17 3.77 -10.90
C GLU A 73 8.60 2.79 -9.88
N ILE A 74 8.05 3.29 -8.76
CA ILE A 74 7.31 2.46 -7.79
C ILE A 74 6.16 1.73 -8.48
N VAL A 75 5.34 2.42 -9.28
CA VAL A 75 4.21 1.77 -9.97
C VAL A 75 4.68 0.63 -10.87
N LYS A 76 5.79 0.80 -11.60
CA LYS A 76 6.36 -0.28 -12.42
C LYS A 76 6.82 -1.49 -11.58
N ALA A 77 7.41 -1.24 -10.41
CA ALA A 77 7.77 -2.32 -9.49
C ALA A 77 6.52 -3.02 -8.94
N LEU A 78 5.52 -2.24 -8.50
CA LEU A 78 4.26 -2.76 -7.97
C LEU A 78 3.48 -3.56 -9.01
N ASP A 79 3.45 -3.13 -10.28
CA ASP A 79 2.83 -3.89 -11.37
C ASP A 79 3.43 -5.29 -11.49
N ALA A 80 4.77 -5.42 -11.38
CA ALA A 80 5.45 -6.71 -11.41
C ALA A 80 5.15 -7.56 -10.15
N HIS A 81 5.11 -6.95 -8.98
CA HIS A 81 4.74 -7.62 -7.73
C HIS A 81 3.30 -8.12 -7.74
N VAL A 82 2.35 -7.30 -8.22
CA VAL A 82 0.94 -7.67 -8.34
C VAL A 82 0.77 -8.78 -9.36
N ALA A 83 1.45 -8.72 -10.51
CA ALA A 83 1.41 -9.80 -11.50
C ALA A 83 1.88 -11.14 -10.91
N ALA A 84 3.00 -11.15 -10.19
CA ALA A 84 3.51 -12.35 -9.52
C ALA A 84 2.55 -12.87 -8.44
N PHE A 85 1.90 -11.97 -7.68
CA PHE A 85 0.95 -12.40 -6.66
C PHE A 85 -0.36 -12.94 -7.26
N VAL A 86 -0.83 -12.34 -8.34
CA VAL A 86 -2.00 -12.82 -9.09
C VAL A 86 -1.76 -14.21 -9.69
N GLU A 87 -0.54 -14.50 -10.13
CA GLU A 87 -0.15 -15.85 -10.57
C GLU A 87 -0.24 -16.87 -9.40
N ASP A 88 0.25 -16.53 -8.20
CA ASP A 88 0.12 -17.38 -7.01
C ASP A 88 -1.35 -17.58 -6.56
N LEU A 89 -2.20 -16.57 -6.79
CA LEU A 89 -3.63 -16.62 -6.49
C LEU A 89 -4.45 -17.37 -7.57
N GLU A 90 -3.83 -17.74 -8.69
CA GLU A 90 -4.46 -18.41 -9.83
C GLU A 90 -5.70 -17.67 -10.38
N PHE A 91 -5.67 -16.34 -10.45
CA PHE A 91 -6.79 -15.62 -11.08
C PHE A 91 -6.83 -15.84 -12.59
N ASP A 92 -8.03 -16.13 -13.11
CA ASP A 92 -8.31 -16.03 -14.54
C ASP A 92 -8.65 -14.58 -14.90
N LEU A 93 -7.69 -13.89 -15.51
CA LEU A 93 -7.85 -12.49 -15.92
C LEU A 93 -8.44 -12.32 -17.34
N ASP A 94 -8.66 -13.40 -18.09
CA ASP A 94 -9.18 -13.37 -19.47
C ASP A 94 -8.41 -12.40 -20.39
N GLY A 95 -7.07 -12.48 -20.34
CA GLY A 95 -6.17 -11.64 -21.14
C GLY A 95 -6.10 -10.17 -20.72
N ARG A 96 -6.74 -9.78 -19.60
CA ARG A 96 -6.61 -8.44 -19.00
C ARG A 96 -5.49 -8.41 -17.98
N GLU A 97 -5.10 -7.20 -17.59
CA GLU A 97 -4.12 -6.96 -16.54
C GLU A 97 -4.79 -6.18 -15.41
N LEU A 98 -4.39 -6.45 -14.16
CA LEU A 98 -4.71 -5.53 -13.07
C LEU A 98 -3.91 -4.24 -13.27
N LYS A 99 -4.57 -3.11 -12.99
CA LYS A 99 -3.97 -1.78 -13.09
C LYS A 99 -4.16 -1.06 -11.78
N LEU A 100 -3.16 -0.25 -11.43
CA LEU A 100 -3.25 0.66 -10.31
C LEU A 100 -4.43 1.62 -10.50
N GLU A 101 -5.31 1.65 -9.51
CA GLU A 101 -6.39 2.64 -9.41
C GLU A 101 -5.93 3.82 -8.56
N ASP A 102 -5.53 3.54 -7.30
CA ASP A 102 -5.14 4.55 -6.33
C ASP A 102 -3.76 4.26 -5.72
N ILE A 103 -2.99 5.32 -5.46
CA ILE A 103 -1.76 5.29 -4.66
C ILE A 103 -1.66 6.56 -3.84
N TRP A 104 -1.28 6.44 -2.57
CA TRP A 104 -1.18 7.58 -1.65
C TRP A 104 -0.05 7.39 -0.64
N ILE A 105 0.36 8.51 -0.04
CA ILE A 105 1.38 8.57 1.00
C ILE A 105 0.68 8.56 2.36
N ASN A 106 1.24 7.88 3.35
CA ASN A 106 0.89 8.09 4.75
C ASN A 106 2.16 8.43 5.55
N ILE A 107 2.09 9.47 6.37
CA ILE A 107 3.13 9.81 7.35
C ILE A 107 2.47 9.80 8.72
N LEU A 108 2.78 8.77 9.50
CA LEU A 108 2.13 8.49 10.77
C LEU A 108 3.05 8.92 11.93
N PRO A 109 2.67 9.91 12.75
CA PRO A 109 3.46 10.32 13.91
C PRO A 109 3.37 9.28 15.05
N GLU A 110 4.18 9.47 16.08
CA GLU A 110 4.12 8.64 17.28
C GLU A 110 2.69 8.60 17.87
N GLY A 111 2.19 7.40 18.14
CA GLY A 111 0.84 7.18 18.66
C GLY A 111 -0.28 7.16 17.60
N GLY A 112 0.00 7.50 16.34
CA GLY A 112 -0.96 7.41 15.25
C GLY A 112 -1.35 5.95 14.95
N THR A 113 -2.63 5.72 14.62
CA THR A 113 -3.15 4.40 14.24
C THR A 113 -4.27 4.52 13.23
N HIS A 114 -4.38 3.58 12.30
CA HIS A 114 -5.57 3.41 11.47
C HIS A 114 -6.48 2.33 12.06
N SER A 115 -7.79 2.57 12.05
CA SER A 115 -8.80 1.58 12.43
C SER A 115 -8.83 0.41 11.43
N GLY A 116 -9.41 -0.72 11.85
CA GLY A 116 -9.65 -1.84 10.94
C GLY A 116 -10.60 -1.41 9.81
N HIS A 117 -10.20 -1.67 8.56
CA HIS A 117 -10.97 -1.32 7.37
C HIS A 117 -10.62 -2.27 6.21
N ILE A 118 -11.41 -2.19 5.14
CA ILE A 118 -11.17 -2.83 3.84
C ILE A 118 -11.10 -1.75 2.75
N HIS A 119 -10.65 -2.10 1.55
CA HIS A 119 -10.67 -1.22 0.37
C HIS A 119 -11.79 -1.67 -0.57
N PRO A 120 -12.96 -0.99 -0.56
CA PRO A 120 -14.08 -1.38 -1.40
C PRO A 120 -13.75 -1.24 -2.88
N HIS A 121 -14.27 -2.15 -3.70
CA HIS A 121 -14.12 -2.16 -5.16
C HIS A 121 -12.71 -2.43 -5.70
N SER A 122 -11.71 -2.61 -4.83
CA SER A 122 -10.35 -3.02 -5.21
C SER A 122 -10.19 -4.55 -5.24
N VAL A 123 -9.29 -5.06 -6.09
CA VAL A 123 -8.96 -6.49 -6.17
C VAL A 123 -7.78 -6.85 -5.27
N ILE A 124 -6.69 -6.08 -5.36
CA ILE A 124 -5.47 -6.23 -4.56
C ILE A 124 -5.18 -4.88 -3.90
N SER A 125 -4.94 -4.92 -2.59
CA SER A 125 -4.43 -3.79 -1.81
C SER A 125 -3.06 -4.13 -1.26
N GLY A 126 -2.19 -3.14 -1.15
CA GLY A 126 -0.82 -3.33 -0.68
C GLY A 126 -0.26 -2.08 -0.01
N THR A 127 0.89 -2.25 0.63
CA THR A 127 1.65 -1.13 1.18
C THR A 127 3.15 -1.45 1.06
N THR A 128 3.93 -0.45 0.67
CA THR A 128 5.38 -0.48 0.81
C THR A 128 5.79 0.41 1.97
N TYR A 129 6.76 -0.03 2.76
CA TYR A 129 7.24 0.71 3.91
C TYR A 129 8.46 1.54 3.52
N VAL A 130 8.36 2.86 3.67
CA VAL A 130 9.44 3.81 3.39
C VAL A 130 10.30 4.00 4.64
N ALA A 131 9.73 4.50 5.73
CA ALA A 131 10.45 4.64 7.00
C ALA A 131 9.69 3.92 8.12
N ILE A 132 10.39 3.05 8.87
CA ILE A 132 9.82 2.35 10.03
C ILE A 132 10.65 2.72 11.27
N PRO A 133 10.13 3.56 12.17
CA PRO A 133 10.86 3.94 13.38
C PRO A 133 11.00 2.75 14.34
N LYS A 134 12.05 2.77 15.17
CA LYS A 134 12.31 1.70 16.14
C LYS A 134 11.13 1.55 17.10
N GLY A 135 10.59 0.33 17.20
CA GLY A 135 9.46 0.02 18.08
C GLY A 135 8.08 0.19 17.45
N ALA A 136 8.00 0.70 16.21
CA ALA A 136 6.77 0.64 15.43
C ALA A 136 6.32 -0.80 15.22
N ARG A 137 5.00 -1.00 15.18
CA ARG A 137 4.39 -2.30 14.90
C ARG A 137 4.01 -2.38 13.43
N SER A 138 4.10 -3.59 12.87
CA SER A 138 3.64 -3.88 11.52
C SER A 138 2.11 -3.88 11.44
N ILE A 139 1.61 -4.04 10.22
CA ILE A 139 0.19 -4.26 9.93
C ILE A 139 -0.39 -5.44 10.74
N LYS A 140 -1.63 -5.27 11.21
CA LYS A 140 -2.44 -6.32 11.85
C LYS A 140 -3.56 -6.73 10.90
N PHE A 141 -3.56 -7.99 10.47
CA PHE A 141 -4.65 -8.57 9.69
C PHE A 141 -5.65 -9.28 10.61
N GLU A 142 -6.93 -9.20 10.26
CA GLU A 142 -8.02 -9.87 10.97
C GLU A 142 -8.54 -11.05 10.14
N ASP A 143 -8.99 -12.12 10.80
CA ASP A 143 -9.53 -13.30 10.12
C ASP A 143 -10.81 -12.91 9.35
N PRO A 144 -10.91 -13.13 8.03
CA PRO A 144 -12.11 -12.78 7.26
C PRO A 144 -13.35 -13.59 7.67
N ARG A 145 -13.19 -14.65 8.47
CA ARG A 145 -14.29 -15.44 9.04
C ARG A 145 -14.71 -14.94 10.42
N HIS A 146 -14.05 -13.91 10.95
CA HIS A 146 -14.52 -13.21 12.13
C HIS A 146 -15.83 -12.51 11.74
N GLY A 147 -16.95 -13.15 12.09
CA GLY A 147 -18.28 -12.68 11.73
C GLY A 147 -18.65 -11.45 12.54
N MET A 148 -18.21 -10.28 12.07
CA MET A 148 -18.75 -9.00 12.54
C MET A 148 -20.29 -9.04 12.59
#